data_AF-A0A955T4Y2-F1
#
_entry.id   AF-A0A955T4Y2-F1
#
_cell.length_a   1.000
_cell.length_b   1.000
_cell.length_c   1.000
_cell.angle_alpha   90.00
_cell.angle_beta   90.00
_cell.angle_gamma   90.00
#
_symmetry.space_group_name_H-M   'P 1'
#
loop_
_entity.id
_entity.type
_entity.pdbx_description
1 polymer ?
#
loop_
_entity_poly.entity_id
_entity_poly.type
_entity_poly.pdbx_seq_one_letter_code
_entity_poly.pdbx_strand_id
1 'polypeptide(L)'
;EDADNHVYGRIYTCCGGCVKKAEANAAELYKKYYLTDENGKKVDPVDLKNEKCPISGHDVTDAGTIEYNGMIVHHCCAKCPAKFLENPDENLAKLAPDELKEKYEMKE
;
A
#
# COMPACT_ATOMS: atom_id res chain seq x y z
N GLU A 1 17.49 -12.30 5.94
CA GLU A 1 17.55 -11.12 6.83
C GLU A 1 16.36 -10.26 6.47
N ASP A 2 15.22 -10.77 6.87
CA ASP A 2 13.92 -10.33 6.40
C ASP A 2 13.53 -9.19 7.33
N ALA A 3 14.00 -7.98 6.99
CA ALA A 3 13.44 -6.78 7.55
C ALA A 3 11.93 -6.88 7.34
N ASP A 4 11.21 -6.93 8.44
CA ASP A 4 9.78 -7.17 8.60
C ASP A 4 8.97 -6.01 7.99
N ASN A 5 9.17 -5.79 6.68
CA ASN A 5 8.44 -4.84 5.86
C ASN A 5 7.12 -5.54 5.53
N HIS A 6 6.17 -5.38 6.42
CA HIS A 6 4.86 -5.97 6.28
C HIS A 6 4.20 -5.46 4.98
N VAL A 7 3.83 -6.41 4.11
CA VAL A 7 3.15 -6.16 2.84
C VAL A 7 1.65 -6.34 3.01
N TYR A 8 0.89 -5.34 2.63
CA TYR A 8 -0.55 -5.27 2.77
C TYR A 8 -1.19 -4.90 1.43
N GLY A 9 -2.40 -5.41 1.18
CA GLY A 9 -3.16 -5.01 0.01
C GLY A 9 -4.61 -5.43 0.09
N ARG A 10 -5.48 -4.75 -0.66
CA ARG A 10 -6.93 -5.03 -0.68
C ARG A 10 -7.38 -5.61 -2.01
N ILE A 11 -7.51 -6.93 -2.03
CA ILE A 11 -8.07 -7.63 -3.17
C ILE A 11 -9.59 -7.77 -2.98
N TYR A 12 -10.36 -7.05 -3.80
CA TYR A 12 -11.82 -7.17 -3.81
C TYR A 12 -12.23 -8.43 -4.57
N THR A 13 -13.00 -9.29 -3.91
CA THR A 13 -13.52 -10.53 -4.51
C THR A 13 -15.03 -10.45 -4.69
N CYS A 14 -15.56 -11.04 -5.76
CA CYS A 14 -16.99 -10.99 -6.07
C CYS A 14 -17.90 -11.75 -5.09
N CYS A 15 -17.38 -12.76 -4.37
CA CYS A 15 -18.15 -13.54 -3.39
C CYS A 15 -17.24 -14.25 -2.37
N GLY A 16 -17.83 -14.75 -1.27
CA GLY A 16 -17.10 -15.49 -0.23
C GLY A 16 -16.37 -16.74 -0.72
N GLY A 17 -16.80 -17.33 -1.84
CA GLY A 17 -16.09 -18.45 -2.48
C GLY A 17 -14.75 -18.06 -3.09
N CYS A 18 -14.63 -16.80 -3.55
CA CYS A 18 -13.38 -16.26 -4.06
C CYS A 18 -12.43 -15.79 -2.94
N VAL A 19 -12.95 -15.45 -1.75
CA VAL A 19 -12.12 -15.09 -0.59
C VAL A 19 -11.15 -16.22 -0.25
N LYS A 20 -11.65 -17.46 -0.09
CA LYS A 20 -10.79 -18.62 0.21
C LYS A 20 -9.72 -18.86 -0.85
N LYS A 21 -10.06 -18.64 -2.12
CA LYS A 21 -9.10 -18.77 -3.23
C LYS A 21 -8.06 -17.65 -3.24
N ALA A 22 -8.48 -16.45 -2.85
CA ALA A 22 -7.60 -15.30 -2.73
C ALA A 22 -6.62 -15.48 -1.57
N GLU A 23 -7.08 -15.95 -0.42
CA GLU A 23 -6.23 -16.28 0.73
C GLU A 23 -5.18 -17.35 0.38
N ALA A 24 -5.58 -18.40 -0.34
CA ALA A 24 -4.67 -19.45 -0.77
C ALA A 24 -3.58 -18.98 -1.77
N ASN A 25 -3.78 -17.84 -2.45
CA ASN A 25 -2.86 -17.31 -3.46
C ASN A 25 -2.50 -15.84 -3.21
N ALA A 26 -2.58 -15.37 -1.96
CA ALA A 26 -2.53 -13.94 -1.64
C ALA A 26 -1.26 -13.26 -2.18
N ALA A 27 -0.11 -13.90 -2.04
CA ALA A 27 1.17 -13.37 -2.53
C ALA A 27 1.25 -13.27 -4.07
N GLU A 28 0.67 -14.23 -4.79
CA GLU A 28 0.65 -14.19 -6.26
C GLU A 28 -0.34 -13.15 -6.78
N LEU A 29 -1.53 -13.08 -6.18
CA LEU A 29 -2.52 -12.07 -6.53
C LEU A 29 -1.99 -10.67 -6.22
N TYR A 30 -1.31 -10.49 -5.08
CA TYR A 30 -0.68 -9.22 -4.75
C TYR A 30 0.30 -8.78 -5.84
N LYS A 31 1.25 -9.66 -6.23
CA LYS A 31 2.21 -9.37 -7.30
C LYS A 31 1.52 -9.04 -8.62
N LYS A 32 0.47 -9.80 -8.96
CA LYS A 32 -0.28 -9.62 -10.20
C LYS A 32 -1.06 -8.31 -10.25
N TYR A 33 -1.69 -7.89 -9.15
CA TYR A 33 -2.56 -6.71 -9.15
C TYR A 33 -1.82 -5.42 -8.79
N TYR A 34 -0.70 -5.51 -8.07
CA TYR A 34 0.00 -4.33 -7.56
C TYR A 34 1.43 -4.18 -8.04
N LEU A 35 2.10 -5.26 -8.43
CA LEU A 35 3.50 -5.27 -8.87
C LEU A 35 3.64 -5.72 -10.32
N THR A 36 2.62 -5.43 -11.14
CA THR A 36 2.62 -5.72 -12.57
C THR A 36 2.04 -4.51 -13.31
N ASP A 37 2.71 -4.05 -14.36
CA ASP A 37 2.23 -2.95 -15.21
C ASP A 37 1.16 -3.41 -16.22
N GLU A 38 0.61 -2.47 -16.97
CA GLU A 38 -0.41 -2.69 -18.01
C GLU A 38 0.01 -3.70 -19.10
N ASN A 39 1.31 -3.89 -19.31
CA ASN A 39 1.88 -4.82 -20.27
C ASN A 39 2.23 -6.19 -19.65
N GLY A 40 1.89 -6.42 -18.38
CA GLY A 40 2.14 -7.68 -17.70
C GLY A 40 3.58 -7.84 -17.21
N LYS A 41 4.40 -6.78 -17.21
CA LYS A 41 5.77 -6.83 -16.71
C LYS A 41 5.78 -6.54 -15.21
N LYS A 42 6.63 -7.29 -14.48
CA LYS A 42 6.84 -7.10 -13.05
C LYS A 42 7.47 -5.73 -12.79
N VAL A 43 6.91 -4.99 -11.85
CA VAL A 43 7.40 -3.69 -11.39
C VAL A 43 7.63 -3.73 -9.88
N ASP A 44 8.60 -2.96 -9.42
CA ASP A 44 8.84 -2.77 -7.99
C ASP A 44 7.78 -1.88 -7.36
N PRO A 45 7.53 -2.00 -6.05
CA PRO A 45 6.60 -1.12 -5.36
C PRO A 45 7.07 0.34 -5.44
N VAL A 46 6.11 1.24 -5.60
CA VAL A 46 6.35 2.67 -5.76
C VAL A 46 6.68 3.28 -4.40
N ASP A 47 7.87 3.85 -4.28
CA ASP A 47 8.26 4.57 -3.07
C ASP A 47 7.66 5.98 -3.04
N LEU A 48 6.68 6.22 -2.14
CA LEU A 48 6.01 7.51 -2.05
C LEU A 48 6.90 8.61 -1.47
N LYS A 49 7.96 8.24 -0.72
CA LYS A 49 8.90 9.18 -0.07
C LYS A 49 8.20 10.34 0.65
N ASN A 50 7.06 10.06 1.28
CA ASN A 50 6.25 11.09 1.90
C ASN A 50 7.01 11.73 3.07
N GLU A 51 7.09 13.06 3.08
CA GLU A 51 7.76 13.81 4.15
C GLU A 51 6.92 13.88 5.42
N LYS A 52 5.58 13.79 5.28
CA LYS A 52 4.63 13.86 6.40
C LYS A 52 3.98 12.51 6.64
N CYS A 53 3.85 12.13 7.91
CA CYS A 53 3.17 10.93 8.34
C CYS A 53 1.66 11.06 8.06
N PRO A 54 1.04 10.11 7.34
CA PRO A 54 -0.39 10.17 7.01
C PRO A 54 -1.33 10.05 8.22
N ILE A 55 -0.79 9.61 9.36
CA ILE A 55 -1.56 9.34 10.58
C ILE A 55 -1.56 10.55 11.52
N SER A 56 -0.38 11.09 11.81
CA SER A 56 -0.21 12.17 12.78
C SER A 56 0.08 13.53 12.14
N GLY A 57 0.45 13.58 10.86
CA GLY A 57 0.93 14.80 10.18
C GLY A 57 2.32 15.26 10.59
N HIS A 58 3.01 14.51 11.47
CA HIS A 58 4.38 14.82 11.87
C HIS A 58 5.36 14.49 10.74
N ASP A 59 6.53 15.11 10.76
CA ASP A 59 7.63 14.75 9.87
C ASP A 59 7.99 13.26 10.03
N VAL A 60 8.11 12.59 8.88
CA VAL A 60 8.59 11.22 8.81
C VAL A 60 10.03 11.19 9.31
N THR A 61 10.27 10.27 10.22
CA THR A 61 11.60 9.90 10.69
C THR A 61 11.83 8.43 10.30
N ASP A 62 13.07 7.96 10.39
CA ASP A 62 13.49 6.59 10.01
C ASP A 62 12.92 5.52 10.98
N ALA A 63 11.59 5.44 11.04
CA ALA A 63 10.83 4.77 12.09
C ALA A 63 9.97 3.61 11.56
N GLY A 64 10.07 3.31 10.26
CA GLY A 64 9.47 2.16 9.61
C GLY A 64 8.62 2.53 8.39
N THR A 65 8.68 1.66 7.39
CA THR A 65 7.84 1.71 6.19
C THR A 65 6.87 0.54 6.17
N ILE A 66 5.78 0.68 5.44
CA ILE A 66 4.96 -0.47 5.03
C ILE A 66 4.73 -0.43 3.54
N GLU A 67 4.50 -1.59 2.96
CA GLU A 67 4.04 -1.68 1.58
C GLU A 67 2.53 -1.87 1.59
N TYR A 68 1.78 -0.96 0.97
CA TYR A 68 0.33 -1.04 0.83
C TYR A 68 -0.09 -0.84 -0.63
N ASN A 69 -0.78 -1.82 -1.22
CA ASN A 69 -1.26 -1.77 -2.62
C ASN A 69 -0.14 -1.48 -3.66
N GLY A 70 1.07 -1.99 -3.42
CA GLY A 70 2.25 -1.77 -4.25
C GLY A 70 2.91 -0.41 -4.05
N MET A 71 2.65 0.27 -2.93
CA MET A 71 3.26 1.54 -2.58
C MET A 71 3.92 1.49 -1.22
N ILE A 72 5.12 2.05 -1.11
CA ILE A 72 5.85 2.16 0.15
C ILE A 72 5.43 3.46 0.84
N VAL A 73 4.83 3.32 2.01
CA VAL A 73 4.38 4.43 2.85
C VAL A 73 5.31 4.58 4.04
N HIS A 74 5.87 5.77 4.19
CA HIS A 74 6.74 6.11 5.30
C HIS A 74 5.98 6.65 6.49
N HIS A 75 6.43 6.27 7.68
CA HIS A 75 5.79 6.63 8.92
C HIS A 75 6.77 7.25 9.90
N CYS A 76 6.30 8.19 10.72
CA CYS A 76 7.12 8.83 11.74
C CYS A 76 7.36 7.97 12.99
N CYS A 77 6.74 6.79 13.10
CA CYS A 77 6.82 5.95 14.29
C CYS A 77 6.44 4.49 14.01
N ALA A 78 7.00 3.53 14.76
CA ALA A 78 6.66 2.10 14.62
C ALA A 78 5.18 1.76 14.93
N LYS A 79 4.45 2.62 15.65
CA LYS A 79 3.01 2.43 15.94
C LYS A 79 2.10 2.95 14.83
N CYS A 80 2.63 3.80 13.95
CA CYS A 80 1.89 4.50 12.92
C CYS A 80 1.44 3.54 11.79
N PRO A 81 2.24 2.54 11.36
CA PRO A 81 1.79 1.46 10.49
C PRO A 81 0.48 0.79 10.92
N ALA A 82 0.37 0.39 12.19
CA ALA A 82 -0.84 -0.28 12.68
C ALA A 82 -2.08 0.62 12.56
N LYS A 83 -1.94 1.92 12.89
CA LYS A 83 -3.00 2.91 12.71
C LYS A 83 -3.34 3.20 11.25
N PHE A 84 -2.34 3.11 10.37
CA PHE A 84 -2.55 3.25 8.93
C PHE A 84 -3.54 2.20 8.42
N LEU A 85 -3.37 0.96 8.86
CA LEU A 85 -4.20 -0.18 8.45
C LEU A 85 -5.64 -0.12 8.96
N GLU A 86 -5.95 0.73 9.94
CA GLU A 86 -7.34 0.94 10.38
C GLU A 86 -8.18 1.63 9.28
N ASN A 87 -7.60 2.62 8.59
CA ASN A 87 -8.26 3.37 7.51
C ASN A 87 -7.28 3.68 6.37
N PRO A 88 -6.75 2.66 5.67
CA PRO A 88 -5.61 2.84 4.79
C PRO A 88 -5.94 3.69 3.56
N ASP A 89 -7.12 3.61 2.95
CA ASP A 89 -7.43 4.44 1.77
C ASP A 89 -7.53 5.92 2.13
N GLU A 90 -8.16 6.27 3.25
CA GLU A 90 -8.23 7.66 3.71
C GLU A 90 -6.85 8.19 4.10
N ASN A 91 -6.05 7.38 4.78
CA ASN A 91 -4.69 7.76 5.17
C ASN A 91 -3.76 7.89 3.97
N LEU A 92 -3.92 7.02 2.97
CA LEU A 92 -3.18 7.06 1.72
C LEU A 92 -3.59 8.27 0.86
N ALA A 93 -4.89 8.58 0.79
CA ALA A 93 -5.40 9.74 0.06
C ALA A 93 -4.85 11.07 0.60
N LYS A 94 -4.54 11.16 1.91
CA LYS A 94 -3.89 12.34 2.51
C LYS A 94 -2.47 12.60 1.99
N LEU A 95 -1.81 11.59 1.43
CA LEU A 95 -0.46 11.74 0.87
C LEU A 95 -0.49 12.30 -0.55
N ALA A 96 -1.61 12.12 -1.27
CA ALA A 96 -1.86 12.61 -2.63
C ALA A 96 -0.64 12.59 -3.60
N PRO A 97 0.18 11.52 -3.68
CA PRO A 97 1.26 11.45 -4.65
C PRO A 97 0.66 11.37 -6.06
N ASP A 98 1.38 11.94 -7.03
CA ASP A 98 0.89 12.03 -8.41
C ASP A 98 0.57 10.64 -9.02
N GLU A 99 1.34 9.61 -8.68
CA GLU A 99 1.08 8.21 -9.08
C GLU A 99 -0.23 7.65 -8.51
N LEU A 100 -0.68 8.11 -7.33
CA LEU A 100 -1.97 7.71 -6.77
C LEU A 100 -3.14 8.38 -7.46
N LYS A 101 -3.00 9.66 -7.82
CA LYS A 101 -4.05 10.40 -8.53
C LYS A 101 -4.33 9.77 -9.89
N GLU A 102 -3.29 9.34 -10.60
CA GLU A 102 -3.40 8.64 -11.86
C GLU A 102 -4.02 7.24 -11.71
N LYS A 103 -3.53 6.42 -10.76
CA LYS A 103 -4.02 5.04 -10.53
C LYS A 103 -5.45 4.96 -9.99
N TYR A 104 -5.88 5.95 -9.20
CA TYR A 104 -7.23 6.00 -8.59
C TYR A 104 -8.21 6.95 -9.30
N GLU A 105 -7.84 7.48 -10.47
CA GLU A 105 -8.67 8.40 -11.27
C GLU A 105 -9.31 9.52 -10.44
N MET A 106 -8.58 10.10 -9.48
CA MET A 106 -9.07 11.21 -8.68
C MET A 106 -9.05 12.48 -9.54
N LYS A 107 -10.08 12.65 -10.37
CA LYS A 107 -10.32 13.86 -11.16
C LYS A 107 -10.60 15.02 -10.22
N GLU A 108 -9.85 16.10 -10.42
CA GLU A 108 -9.99 17.40 -9.73
C GLU A 108 -11.37 18.03 -9.91
#